data_AF-A0A2U1AGI1-F1
#
_entry.id   AF-A0A2U1AGI1-F1
#
_cell.length_a   1.000
_cell.length_b   1.000
_cell.length_c   1.000
_cell.angle_alpha   90.00
_cell.angle_beta   90.00
_cell.angle_gamma   90.00
#
_symmetry.space_group_name_H-M   'P 1'
#
loop_
_entity.id
_entity.type
_entity.pdbx_description
1 polymer ?
#
loop_
_entity_poly.entity_id
_entity_poly.type
_entity_poly.pdbx_seq_one_letter_code
_entity_poly.pdbx_strand_id
1 'polypeptide(L)'
;MDRELDEKLARLLRRAASRRSLVPYSAFHAQFAGDVPLRVRYARLEAAAAALCEPREADYASLLSTDSGLPGPDFYTRFKRLHTERYYATLGADRHRMLRLAEKRQFAKEERERVYAHYLRCAAKEACMNSA
;
A
#
# COMPACT_ATOMS: atom_id res chain seq x y z
N MET A 1 22.79 6.04 1.38
CA MET A 1 21.63 6.96 1.42
C MET A 1 20.31 6.22 1.19
N ASP A 2 20.24 5.29 0.23
CA ASP A 2 19.03 4.52 -0.07
C ASP A 2 18.39 3.78 1.12
N ARG A 3 19.19 3.11 1.95
CA ARG A 3 18.69 2.34 3.10
C ARG A 3 17.96 3.18 4.15
N GLU A 4 18.44 4.39 4.41
CA GLU A 4 17.80 5.29 5.40
C GLU A 4 16.43 5.76 4.91
N LEU A 5 16.30 6.06 3.62
CA LEU A 5 15.04 6.42 2.99
C LEU A 5 14.06 5.25 3.00
N ASP A 6 14.52 4.05 2.63
CA ASP A 6 13.70 2.84 2.63
C ASP A 6 13.16 2.55 4.04
N GLU A 7 13.98 2.71 5.08
CA GLU A 7 13.56 2.60 6.48
C GLU A 7 12.57 3.71 6.90
N LYS A 8 12.75 4.96 6.43
CA LYS A 8 11.79 6.05 6.69
C LYS A 8 10.43 5.73 6.07
N LEU A 9 10.39 5.26 4.82
CA LEU A 9 9.15 4.86 4.14
C LEU A 9 8.49 3.68 4.83
N ALA A 10 9.24 2.65 5.20
CA ALA A 10 8.72 1.51 5.95
C ALA A 10 8.11 1.93 7.30
N ARG A 11 8.80 2.80 8.05
CA ARG A 11 8.28 3.37 9.30
C ARG A 11 7.01 4.20 9.09
N LEU A 12 6.96 5.00 8.03
CA LEU A 12 5.79 5.81 7.66
C LEU A 12 4.56 4.92 7.40
N LEU A 13 4.73 3.88 6.59
CA LEU A 13 3.68 2.91 6.27
C LEU A 13 3.23 2.12 7.51
N ARG A 14 4.17 1.64 8.32
CA ARG A 14 3.88 0.89 9.54
C ARG A 14 3.11 1.75 10.55
N ARG A 15 3.49 3.02 10.71
CA ARG A 15 2.78 3.98 11.58
C ARG A 15 1.36 4.27 11.09
N ALA A 16 1.16 4.36 9.78
CA ALA A 16 -0.16 4.53 9.20
C ALA A 16 -1.03 3.28 9.46
N ALA A 17 -0.47 2.08 9.24
CA ALA A 17 -1.15 0.82 9.53
C ALA A 17 -1.56 0.70 11.00
N SER A 18 -0.65 1.04 11.93
CA SER A 18 -0.90 0.94 13.37
C SER A 18 -2.02 1.87 13.87
N ARG A 19 -2.18 3.01 13.21
CA ARG A 19 -3.21 4.01 13.54
C ARG A 19 -4.50 3.85 12.73
N ARG A 20 -4.59 2.81 11.89
CA ARG A 20 -5.64 2.66 10.88
C ARG A 20 -5.86 3.94 10.06
N SER A 21 -4.76 4.61 9.70
CA SER A 21 -4.76 5.87 8.96
C SER A 21 -4.09 5.71 7.59
N LEU A 22 -4.25 6.73 6.74
CA LEU A 22 -3.58 6.81 5.45
C LEU A 22 -2.26 7.59 5.56
N VAL A 23 -1.38 7.39 4.59
CA VAL A 23 -0.21 8.24 4.36
C VAL A 23 -0.62 9.35 3.39
N PRO A 24 -0.59 10.63 3.83
CA PRO A 24 -0.88 11.75 2.94
C PRO A 24 0.14 11.87 1.80
N TYR A 25 -0.32 12.30 0.63
CA TYR A 25 0.53 12.49 -0.56
C TYR A 25 1.73 13.40 -0.31
N SER A 26 1.51 14.51 0.41
CA SER A 26 2.54 15.46 0.81
C SER A 26 3.57 14.82 1.75
N ALA A 27 3.13 14.05 2.74
CA ALA A 27 4.02 13.39 3.70
C ALA A 27 4.92 12.34 3.03
N PHE A 28 4.40 11.63 2.03
CA PHE A 28 5.18 10.73 1.19
C PHE A 28 6.23 11.49 0.37
N HIS A 29 5.84 12.56 -0.33
CA HIS A 29 6.78 13.32 -1.15
C HIS A 29 7.84 14.09 -0.36
N ALA A 30 7.54 14.50 0.86
CA ALA A 30 8.50 15.13 1.76
C ALA A 30 9.68 14.22 2.15
N GLN A 31 9.61 12.92 1.89
CA GLN A 31 10.73 11.99 2.15
C GLN A 31 11.83 12.08 1.09
N PHE A 32 11.57 12.70 -0.06
CA PHE A 32 12.48 12.71 -1.21
C PHE A 32 13.03 14.11 -1.45
N ALA A 33 14.26 14.19 -1.97
CA ALA A 33 14.78 15.42 -2.55
C ALA A 33 13.93 15.85 -3.76
N GLY A 34 13.91 17.16 -4.05
CA GLY A 34 13.03 17.76 -5.04
C GLY A 34 13.25 17.26 -6.48
N ASP A 35 14.48 16.87 -6.80
CA ASP A 35 14.95 16.38 -8.09
C ASP A 35 14.63 14.90 -8.37
N VAL A 36 14.21 14.14 -7.36
CA VAL A 36 13.90 12.71 -7.52
C VAL A 36 12.66 12.53 -8.42
N PRO A 37 12.75 11.81 -9.55
CA PRO A 37 11.62 11.60 -10.45
C PRO A 37 10.47 10.82 -9.79
N LEU A 38 9.22 11.17 -10.13
CA LEU A 38 8.02 10.58 -9.53
C LEU A 38 7.96 9.05 -9.65
N ARG A 39 8.38 8.50 -10.80
CA ARG A 39 8.49 7.05 -11.02
C ARG A 39 9.42 6.38 -10.01
N VAL A 40 10.55 7.03 -9.69
CA VAL A 40 11.52 6.50 -8.71
C VAL A 40 10.91 6.54 -7.31
N ARG A 41 10.16 7.59 -6.96
CA ARG A 41 9.47 7.68 -5.67
C ARG A 41 8.49 6.53 -5.47
N TYR A 42 7.63 6.24 -6.47
CA TYR A 42 6.69 5.13 -6.39
C TYR A 42 7.38 3.76 -6.35
N ALA A 43 8.45 3.55 -7.13
CA ALA A 43 9.23 2.32 -7.03
C ALA A 43 9.80 2.09 -5.62
N ARG A 44 10.25 3.16 -4.95
CA ARG A 44 10.72 3.11 -3.56
C ARG A 44 9.60 2.83 -2.56
N LEU A 45 8.41 3.41 -2.76
CA LEU A 45 7.22 3.09 -1.97
C LEU A 45 6.91 1.59 -2.03
N GLU A 46 6.93 1.02 -3.24
CA GLU A 46 6.65 -0.40 -3.44
C GLU A 46 7.71 -1.30 -2.80
N ALA A 47 9.00 -0.95 -2.96
CA ALA A 47 10.08 -1.69 -2.31
C ALA A 47 9.96 -1.66 -0.78
N ALA A 48 9.69 -0.49 -0.19
CA ALA A 48 9.48 -0.35 1.25
C ALA A 48 8.24 -1.10 1.75
N ALA A 49 7.15 -1.12 0.97
CA ALA A 49 5.96 -1.91 1.28
C ALA A 49 6.24 -3.42 1.24
N ALA A 50 6.92 -3.90 0.20
CA ALA A 50 7.29 -5.30 0.06
C ALA A 50 8.27 -5.79 1.15
N ALA A 51 9.10 -4.89 1.67
CA ALA A 51 9.97 -5.18 2.82
C ALA A 51 9.20 -5.36 4.14
N LEU A 52 7.98 -4.82 4.26
CA LEU A 52 7.12 -4.99 5.44
C LEU A 52 6.29 -6.28 5.39
N CYS A 53 5.82 -6.65 4.20
CA CYS A 53 4.93 -7.78 3.98
C CYS A 53 4.99 -8.20 2.51
N GLU A 54 4.89 -9.50 2.24
CA GLU A 54 4.69 -10.02 0.89
C GLU A 54 3.42 -9.37 0.27
N PRO A 55 3.51 -8.67 -0.88
CA PRO A 55 2.38 -7.93 -1.43
C PRO A 55 1.11 -8.76 -1.72
N ARG A 56 1.22 -10.09 -1.87
CA ARG A 56 0.04 -10.97 -1.98
C ARG A 56 -0.73 -11.14 -0.67
N GLU A 57 -0.09 -10.95 0.47
CA GLU A 57 -0.70 -11.05 1.78
C GLU A 57 -1.35 -9.73 2.19
N ALA A 58 -0.59 -8.63 2.14
CA ALA A 58 -1.10 -7.28 2.32
C ALA A 58 -0.21 -6.24 1.65
N ASP A 59 -0.76 -5.45 0.74
CA ASP A 59 -0.02 -4.40 0.03
C ASP A 59 -0.03 -3.07 0.80
N TYR A 60 1.02 -2.83 1.59
CA TYR A 60 1.16 -1.58 2.37
C TYR A 60 1.21 -0.32 1.50
N ALA A 61 1.59 -0.39 0.22
CA ALA A 61 1.57 0.79 -0.65
C ALA A 61 0.13 1.30 -0.92
N SER A 62 -0.89 0.50 -0.63
CA SER A 62 -2.31 0.90 -0.66
C SER A 62 -2.65 1.99 0.38
N LEU A 63 -1.82 2.16 1.41
CA LEU A 63 -2.00 3.19 2.44
C LEU A 63 -1.67 4.60 1.94
N LEU A 64 -0.95 4.73 0.82
CA LEU A 64 -0.80 6.04 0.20
C LEU A 64 -2.17 6.58 -0.20
N SER A 65 -2.40 7.86 0.07
CA SER A 65 -3.56 8.59 -0.40
C SER A 65 -3.10 9.78 -1.22
N THR A 66 -3.33 9.72 -2.52
CA THR A 66 -3.28 10.89 -3.41
C THR A 66 -4.38 11.88 -3.04
N ASP A 67 -4.38 13.06 -3.67
CA ASP A 67 -5.40 14.09 -3.46
C ASP A 67 -6.82 13.60 -3.80
N SER A 68 -6.94 12.54 -4.64
CA SER A 68 -8.21 11.89 -4.97
C SER A 68 -8.73 10.91 -3.92
N GLY A 69 -7.96 10.66 -2.84
CA GLY A 69 -8.23 9.62 -1.84
C GLY A 69 -7.82 8.20 -2.27
N LEU A 70 -7.41 8.03 -3.53
CA LEU A 70 -6.97 6.76 -4.10
C LEU A 70 -5.47 6.52 -3.87
N PRO A 71 -5.03 5.24 -3.88
CA PRO A 71 -3.62 4.89 -3.87
C PRO A 71 -2.89 5.35 -5.13
N GLY A 72 -1.56 5.21 -5.12
CA GLY A 72 -0.70 5.57 -6.26
C GLY A 72 -1.08 4.85 -7.56
N PRO A 73 -0.66 5.39 -8.71
CA PRO A 73 -1.10 4.94 -10.04
C PRO A 73 -0.82 3.45 -10.30
N ASP A 74 0.28 2.93 -9.76
CA ASP A 74 0.71 1.54 -9.98
C ASP A 74 -0.05 0.52 -9.14
N PHE A 75 -0.86 0.97 -8.16
CA PHE A 75 -1.63 0.09 -7.28
C PHE A 75 -2.55 -0.85 -8.06
N TYR A 76 -3.35 -0.34 -8.99
CA TYR A 76 -4.33 -1.17 -9.70
C TYR A 76 -3.69 -2.18 -10.65
N THR A 77 -2.57 -1.79 -11.27
CA THR A 77 -1.76 -2.68 -12.10
C THR A 77 -1.18 -3.83 -11.27
N ARG A 78 -0.61 -3.52 -10.10
CA ARG A 78 -0.09 -4.53 -9.18
C ARG A 78 -1.20 -5.39 -8.59
N PHE A 79 -2.30 -4.80 -8.14
CA PHE A 79 -3.46 -5.52 -7.60
C PHE A 79 -4.03 -6.50 -8.63
N LYS A 80 -4.19 -6.08 -9.89
CA LYS A 80 -4.62 -6.97 -10.99
C LYS A 80 -3.68 -8.16 -11.16
N ARG A 81 -2.36 -7.95 -11.09
CA ARG A 81 -1.33 -8.99 -11.23
C ARG A 81 -1.34 -9.97 -10.05
N LEU A 82 -1.52 -9.49 -8.83
CA LEU A 82 -1.43 -10.30 -7.61
C LEU A 82 -2.77 -10.96 -7.22
N HIS A 83 -3.88 -10.32 -7.56
CA HIS A 83 -5.24 -10.70 -7.19
C HIS A 83 -6.14 -10.79 -8.42
N THR A 84 -5.66 -11.45 -9.48
CA THR A 84 -6.33 -11.59 -10.77
C THR A 84 -7.78 -12.07 -10.64
N GLU A 85 -8.03 -13.09 -9.81
CA GLU A 85 -9.38 -13.62 -9.58
C GLU A 85 -10.31 -12.57 -8.95
N ARG A 86 -9.89 -11.93 -7.86
CA ARG A 86 -10.66 -10.84 -7.20
C ARG A 86 -10.92 -9.69 -8.16
N TYR A 87 -9.91 -9.30 -8.93
CA TYR A 87 -9.99 -8.19 -9.88
C TYR A 87 -11.03 -8.44 -10.97
N TYR A 88 -11.00 -9.63 -11.58
CA TYR A 88 -11.93 -9.98 -12.64
C TYR A 88 -13.33 -10.34 -12.14
N ALA A 89 -13.47 -10.84 -10.91
CA ALA A 89 -14.77 -11.03 -10.27
C ALA A 89 -15.55 -9.70 -10.15
N THR A 90 -14.88 -8.60 -9.81
CA THR A 90 -15.51 -7.26 -9.76
C THR A 90 -15.83 -6.70 -11.14
N LEU A 91 -15.00 -6.97 -12.16
CA LEU A 91 -15.23 -6.48 -13.52
C LEU A 91 -16.50 -7.08 -14.15
N GLY A 92 -16.78 -8.35 -13.86
CA GLY A 92 -17.91 -9.09 -14.40
C GLY A 92 -17.65 -9.58 -15.84
N ALA A 93 -18.71 -9.63 -16.64
CA ALA A 93 -18.68 -10.17 -18.01
C ALA A 93 -17.74 -9.39 -18.95
N ASP A 94 -17.68 -8.07 -18.79
CA ASP A 94 -16.74 -7.23 -19.55
C ASP A 94 -15.41 -7.10 -18.80
N ARG A 95 -14.43 -7.91 -19.23
CA ARG A 95 -13.08 -7.95 -18.65
C ARG A 95 -12.14 -6.87 -19.20
N HIS A 96 -12.55 -6.12 -20.22
CA HIS A 96 -11.72 -5.15 -20.92
C HIS A 96 -12.05 -3.70 -20.57
N ARG A 97 -13.22 -3.44 -19.96
CA ARG A 97 -13.57 -2.11 -19.47
C ARG A 97 -12.60 -1.58 -18.42
N MET A 98 -12.58 -0.26 -18.30
CA MET A 98 -11.92 0.43 -17.20
C MET A 98 -12.67 0.24 -15.88
N LEU A 99 -11.93 0.29 -14.77
CA LEU A 99 -12.54 0.35 -13.44
C LEU A 99 -13.28 1.67 -13.24
N ARG A 100 -14.51 1.57 -12.75
CA ARG A 100 -15.29 2.69 -12.26
C ARG A 100 -14.66 3.22 -10.98
N LEU A 101 -14.92 4.49 -10.66
CA LEU A 101 -14.41 5.10 -9.44
C LEU A 101 -14.84 4.34 -8.16
N ALA A 102 -16.08 3.84 -8.13
CA ALA A 102 -16.58 3.04 -7.02
C ALA A 102 -15.76 1.75 -6.81
N GLU A 103 -15.40 1.07 -7.90
CA GLU A 103 -14.60 -0.16 -7.87
C GLU A 103 -13.16 0.11 -7.45
N LYS A 104 -12.59 1.22 -7.97
CA LYS A 104 -11.27 1.70 -7.54
C LYS A 104 -11.22 1.97 -6.03
N ARG A 105 -12.24 2.62 -5.49
CA ARG A 105 -12.38 2.88 -4.05
C ARG A 105 -12.58 1.59 -3.26
N GLN A 106 -13.37 0.66 -3.78
CA GLN A 106 -13.61 -0.63 -3.14
C GLN A 106 -12.31 -1.44 -3.01
N PHE A 107 -11.55 -1.62 -4.09
CA PHE A 107 -10.26 -2.32 -4.04
C PHE A 107 -9.27 -1.65 -3.09
N ALA A 108 -9.17 -0.32 -3.13
CA ALA A 108 -8.31 0.41 -2.20
C ALA A 108 -8.74 0.18 -0.75
N LYS A 109 -10.03 0.25 -0.45
CA LYS A 109 -10.58 0.02 0.90
C LYS A 109 -10.28 -1.40 1.38
N GLU A 110 -10.57 -2.41 0.57
CA GLU A 110 -10.32 -3.81 0.93
C GLU A 110 -8.85 -4.07 1.21
N GLU A 111 -7.95 -3.53 0.38
CA GLU A 111 -6.52 -3.75 0.56
C GLU A 111 -5.99 -3.01 1.80
N ARG A 112 -6.49 -1.81 2.08
CA ARG A 112 -6.19 -1.09 3.33
C ARG A 112 -6.62 -1.87 4.56
N GLU A 113 -7.81 -2.48 4.55
CA GLU A 113 -8.26 -3.34 5.65
C GLU A 113 -7.37 -4.57 5.83
N ARG A 114 -6.90 -5.19 4.74
CA ARG A 114 -5.92 -6.28 4.80
C ARG A 114 -4.62 -5.84 5.47
N VAL A 115 -4.11 -4.66 5.11
CA VAL A 115 -2.91 -4.08 5.74
C VAL A 115 -3.11 -3.84 7.23
N TYR A 116 -4.26 -3.29 7.64
CA TYR A 116 -4.54 -3.07 9.06
C TYR A 116 -4.64 -4.38 9.83
N ALA A 117 -5.34 -5.38 9.28
CA ALA A 117 -5.45 -6.70 9.90
C ALA A 117 -4.09 -7.41 9.99
N HIS A 118 -3.27 -7.32 8.93
CA HIS A 118 -1.91 -7.84 8.91
C HIS A 118 -1.06 -7.23 10.03
N TYR A 119 -1.06 -5.89 10.13
CA TYR A 119 -0.31 -5.19 11.18
C TYR A 119 -0.70 -5.66 12.58
N LEU A 120 -1.99 -5.73 12.89
CA LEU A 120 -2.47 -6.15 14.21
C LEU A 120 -2.03 -7.58 14.56
N ARG A 121 -2.11 -8.49 13.59
CA ARG A 121 -1.67 -9.87 13.77
C ARG A 121 -0.16 -9.97 14.03
N CYS A 122 0.66 -9.18 13.34
CA CYS A 122 2.10 -9.15 13.59
C CYS A 122 2.42 -8.53 14.95
N ALA A 123 1.79 -7.42 15.30
CA ALA A 123 1.98 -6.77 16.61
C ALA A 123 1.60 -7.70 17.79
N ALA A 124 0.51 -8.47 17.64
CA ALA A 124 0.11 -9.46 18.64
C ALA A 124 1.14 -10.60 18.79
N LYS A 125 1.72 -11.08 17.69
CA LYS A 125 2.78 -12.10 17.71
C LYS A 125 4.05 -11.58 18.40
N GLU A 126 4.48 -10.37 18.08
CA GLU A 126 5.65 -9.73 18.70
C GLU A 126 5.46 -9.54 20.21
N ALA A 127 4.28 -9.09 20.65
CA ALA A 127 3.97 -8.95 22.07
C ALA A 127 4.00 -10.30 22.81
N CYS A 128 3.48 -11.36 22.20
CA CYS A 128 3.52 -12.70 22.76
C CYS A 128 4.95 -13.25 22.89
N MET A 129 5.80 -13.04 21.87
CA MET A 129 7.20 -13.48 21.89
C MET A 129 8.05 -12.73 22.93
N ASN A 130 7.79 -11.44 23.15
CA ASN A 130 8.52 -10.63 24.12
C ASN A 130 8.04 -10.81 25.57
N SER A 131 6.96 -11.57 25.78
CA SER A 131 6.41 -11.88 27.11
C SER A 131 6.74 -13.30 27.58
N ALA A 132 7.48 -14.07 26.78
CA ALA A 132 7.93 -15.44 27.03
C ALA A 132 9.43 -15.45 27.32
#